data_AF-A0A7X8MH25-F1
#
_entry.id   AF-A0A7X8MH25-F1
#
_cell.length_a   1.000
_cell.length_b   1.000
_cell.length_c   1.000
_cell.angle_alpha   90.00
_cell.angle_beta   90.00
_cell.angle_gamma   90.00
#
_symmetry.space_group_name_H-M   'P 1'
#
loop_
_entity.id
_entity.type
_entity.pdbx_description
1 polymer ?
#
loop_
_entity_poly.entity_id
_entity_poly.type
_entity_poly.pdbx_seq_one_letter_code
_entity_poly.pdbx_strand_id
1 'polypeptide(L)'
;MNKLMGFFELKDSDLPAVPWKEFNEKVCFDEKLLWTVRTAVEKGEDLNLPRVVGVEAKEAYESAMRLYNKYKDIGMIVYYPYFIAQKSGTLYVDNSKTVIEAVGEDLWNYVTYNKKEVTVIIGSDNSVCVEGNCEFLNEKEIQELCLYASKVKGLFRESIVKGEGVLLEWSYAYNSDLNKQPVGDRYLVFYEIRTV
;
A
#
# COMPACT_ATOMS: atom_id res chain seq x y z
N MET A 1 -6.25 -2.30 -13.79
CA MET A 1 -5.12 -1.35 -13.67
C MET A 1 -3.82 -2.13 -13.40
N ASN A 2 -2.65 -1.71 -13.92
CA ASN A 2 -1.36 -2.33 -13.55
C ASN A 2 -0.72 -1.58 -12.35
N LYS A 3 0.33 -2.14 -11.76
CA LYS A 3 1.01 -1.62 -10.57
C LYS A 3 1.66 -0.27 -10.81
N LEU A 4 2.20 -0.06 -12.01
CA LEU A 4 2.76 1.21 -12.42
C LEU A 4 1.71 2.33 -12.34
N MET A 5 0.56 2.11 -12.96
CA MET A 5 -0.58 3.03 -12.89
C MET A 5 -1.03 3.22 -11.44
N GLY A 6 -1.11 2.16 -10.64
CA GLY A 6 -1.44 2.27 -9.22
C GLY A 6 -0.50 3.18 -8.42
N PHE A 7 0.80 3.16 -8.70
CA PHE A 7 1.74 4.09 -8.06
C PHE A 7 1.49 5.55 -8.43
N PHE A 8 1.19 5.82 -9.71
CA PHE A 8 0.87 7.17 -10.17
C PHE A 8 -0.49 7.65 -9.61
N GLU A 9 -1.52 6.80 -9.63
CA GLU A 9 -2.81 7.10 -9.02
C GLU A 9 -2.68 7.44 -7.53
N LEU A 10 -1.90 6.67 -6.76
CA LEU A 10 -1.64 7.00 -5.36
C LEU A 10 -0.90 8.32 -5.20
N LYS A 11 0.09 8.60 -6.03
CA LYS A 11 0.89 9.83 -5.97
C LYS A 11 0.09 11.07 -6.33
N ASP A 12 -0.81 10.95 -7.29
CA ASP A 12 -1.66 12.05 -7.76
C ASP A 12 -2.95 12.18 -6.93
N SER A 13 -3.18 11.25 -5.99
CA SER A 13 -4.30 11.29 -5.05
C SER A 13 -4.00 12.09 -3.77
N ASP A 14 -5.05 12.57 -3.10
CA ASP A 14 -4.99 13.13 -1.75
C ASP A 14 -4.99 12.06 -0.64
N LEU A 15 -4.53 10.84 -0.96
CA LEU A 15 -4.32 9.76 0.00
C LEU A 15 -2.94 9.89 0.64
N PRO A 16 -2.75 9.47 1.91
CA PRO A 16 -1.43 9.35 2.49
C PRO A 16 -0.71 8.18 1.84
N ALA A 17 -0.06 8.42 0.70
CA ALA A 17 0.64 7.40 -0.06
C ALA A 17 2.08 7.22 0.42
N VAL A 18 2.67 6.04 0.17
CA VAL A 18 4.11 5.86 0.32
C VAL A 18 4.87 6.93 -0.47
N PRO A 19 5.87 7.61 0.12
CA PRO A 19 6.58 8.70 -0.52
C PRO A 19 7.63 8.16 -1.50
N TRP A 20 7.17 7.43 -2.51
CA TRP A 20 8.02 6.78 -3.49
C TRP A 20 8.65 7.78 -4.44
N LYS A 21 9.86 7.44 -4.89
CA LYS A 21 10.62 8.16 -5.89
C LYS A 21 11.08 7.19 -6.97
N GLU A 22 11.20 7.69 -8.19
CA GLU A 22 11.78 6.93 -9.28
C GLU A 22 13.31 6.91 -9.15
N PHE A 23 13.90 5.73 -9.26
CA PHE A 23 15.34 5.53 -9.17
C PHE A 23 16.04 5.93 -10.47
N ASN A 24 17.22 6.50 -10.33
CA ASN A 24 18.21 6.64 -11.39
C ASN A 24 19.62 6.46 -10.80
N GLU A 25 20.62 6.34 -11.67
CA GLU A 25 22.02 6.06 -11.29
C GLU A 25 22.66 7.11 -10.37
N LYS A 26 22.04 8.30 -10.20
CA LYS A 26 22.56 9.38 -9.34
C LYS A 26 21.94 9.39 -7.95
N VAL A 27 21.00 8.48 -7.66
CA VAL A 27 20.33 8.41 -6.36
C VAL A 27 21.31 7.99 -5.27
N CYS A 28 21.37 8.78 -4.19
CA CYS A 28 22.04 8.41 -2.96
C CYS A 28 21.01 8.04 -1.90
N PHE A 29 21.09 6.83 -1.38
CA PHE A 29 20.26 6.36 -0.28
C PHE A 29 20.85 6.84 1.06
N ASP A 30 19.99 7.30 1.96
CA ASP A 30 20.41 7.67 3.33
C ASP A 30 20.80 6.41 4.11
N GLU A 31 22.05 6.35 4.56
CA GLU A 31 22.62 5.24 5.32
C GLU A 31 21.99 5.05 6.70
N LYS A 32 21.22 6.03 7.18
CA LYS A 32 20.51 5.95 8.46
C LYS A 32 19.14 5.29 8.35
N LEU A 33 18.70 4.98 7.14
CA LEU A 33 17.39 4.39 6.87
C LEU A 33 17.52 3.00 6.25
N LEU A 34 16.51 2.17 6.51
CA LEU A 34 16.24 1.00 5.70
C LEU A 34 15.37 1.39 4.51
N TRP A 35 15.51 0.66 3.41
CA TRP A 35 14.92 1.02 2.13
C TRP A 35 14.13 -0.12 1.51
N THR A 36 13.10 0.27 0.75
CA THR A 36 12.33 -0.61 -0.11
C THR A 36 12.56 -0.19 -1.55
N VAL A 37 12.82 -1.16 -2.41
CA VAL A 37 12.97 -0.99 -3.87
C VAL A 37 12.03 -1.96 -4.56
N ARG A 38 11.21 -1.45 -5.47
CA ARG A 38 10.22 -2.24 -6.23
C ARG A 38 10.35 -1.96 -7.72
N THR A 39 10.08 -2.98 -8.51
CA THR A 39 9.92 -2.85 -9.97
C THR A 39 8.45 -2.62 -10.29
N ALA A 40 8.15 -1.78 -11.27
CA ALA A 40 6.84 -1.61 -11.88
C ALA A 40 6.99 -1.57 -13.41
N VAL A 41 6.24 -2.38 -14.14
CA VAL A 41 6.36 -2.49 -15.61
C VAL A 41 5.15 -1.87 -16.31
N GLU A 42 5.36 -1.33 -17.52
CA GLU A 42 4.29 -0.70 -18.30
C GLU A 42 3.30 -1.72 -18.88
N LYS A 43 3.79 -2.89 -19.29
CA LYS A 43 3.01 -3.95 -19.95
C LYS A 43 3.55 -5.31 -19.55
N GLY A 44 2.66 -6.31 -19.47
CA GLY A 44 3.00 -7.69 -19.14
C GLY A 44 2.50 -8.13 -17.76
N GLU A 45 3.00 -9.28 -17.30
CA GLU A 45 2.65 -9.84 -16.00
C GLU A 45 3.32 -9.03 -14.88
N ASP A 46 2.50 -8.44 -14.01
CA ASP A 46 2.93 -7.52 -12.93
C ASP A 46 2.93 -8.21 -11.55
N LEU A 47 2.70 -9.52 -11.55
CA LEU A 47 2.70 -10.36 -10.36
C LEU A 47 4.14 -10.77 -10.06
N ASN A 48 4.50 -10.74 -8.77
CA ASN A 48 5.81 -11.20 -8.28
C ASN A 48 7.04 -10.53 -8.91
N LEU A 49 6.89 -9.28 -9.36
CA LEU A 49 8.05 -8.51 -9.81
C LEU A 49 9.13 -8.43 -8.72
N PRO A 50 10.42 -8.52 -9.09
CA PRO A 50 11.52 -8.45 -8.13
C PRO A 50 11.47 -7.19 -7.27
N ARG A 51 11.73 -7.37 -5.97
CA ARG A 51 11.75 -6.33 -4.96
C ARG A 51 12.77 -6.65 -3.86
N VAL A 52 13.23 -5.62 -3.17
CA VAL A 52 13.91 -5.74 -1.87
C VAL A 52 13.20 -4.84 -0.87
N VAL A 53 13.09 -5.28 0.38
CA VAL A 53 12.26 -4.62 1.40
C VAL A 53 13.03 -4.61 2.72
N GLY A 54 13.22 -3.43 3.30
CA GLY A 54 13.84 -3.27 4.61
C GLY A 54 15.33 -3.64 4.63
N VAL A 55 16.07 -3.16 3.62
CA VAL A 55 17.52 -3.40 3.45
C VAL A 55 18.31 -2.10 3.62
N GLU A 56 19.59 -2.22 3.95
CA GLU A 56 20.49 -1.07 4.11
C GLU A 56 20.73 -0.34 2.77
N ALA A 57 21.17 0.93 2.85
CA ALA A 57 21.39 1.80 1.71
C ALA A 57 22.26 1.17 0.59
N LYS A 58 23.34 0.47 0.96
CA LYS A 58 24.23 -0.18 0.00
C LYS A 58 23.52 -1.29 -0.79
N GLU A 59 22.85 -2.20 -0.09
CA GLU A 59 22.11 -3.30 -0.71
C GLU A 59 20.93 -2.78 -1.55
N ALA A 60 20.25 -1.73 -1.07
CA ALA A 60 19.18 -1.06 -1.80
C ALA A 60 19.69 -0.50 -3.14
N TYR A 61 20.84 0.20 -3.13
CA TYR A 61 21.44 0.75 -4.34
C TYR A 61 21.88 -0.34 -5.31
N GLU A 62 22.60 -1.35 -4.84
CA GLU A 62 23.06 -2.47 -5.68
C GLU A 62 21.88 -3.21 -6.32
N SER A 63 20.81 -3.42 -5.56
CA SER A 63 19.59 -4.03 -6.07
C SER A 63 18.85 -3.13 -7.05
N ALA A 64 18.71 -1.84 -6.74
CA ALA A 64 18.07 -0.87 -7.62
C ALA A 64 18.79 -0.75 -8.96
N MET A 65 20.13 -0.67 -8.96
CA MET A 65 20.94 -0.61 -10.17
C MET A 65 20.80 -1.88 -11.03
N ARG A 66 20.80 -3.06 -10.40
CA ARG A 66 20.56 -4.34 -11.09
C ARG A 66 19.19 -4.38 -11.75
N LEU A 67 18.15 -3.94 -11.04
CA LEU A 67 16.78 -3.90 -11.55
C LEU A 67 16.64 -2.85 -12.65
N TYR A 68 17.22 -1.66 -12.47
CA TYR A 68 17.20 -0.58 -13.44
C TYR A 68 17.79 -1.02 -14.78
N ASN A 69 18.97 -1.65 -14.76
CA ASN A 69 19.59 -2.17 -15.97
C ASN A 69 18.74 -3.21 -16.70
N LYS A 70 17.87 -3.94 -15.99
CA LYS A 70 17.01 -4.97 -16.56
C LYS A 70 15.68 -4.42 -17.08
N TYR A 71 15.11 -3.41 -16.42
CA TYR A 71 13.72 -2.98 -16.63
C TYR A 71 13.56 -1.55 -17.15
N LYS A 72 14.62 -0.73 -17.23
CA LYS A 72 14.54 0.68 -17.65
C LYS A 72 13.84 0.95 -18.99
N ASP A 73 13.82 -0.03 -19.90
CA ASP A 73 13.22 0.12 -21.23
C ASP A 73 11.75 -0.33 -21.27
N ILE A 74 11.24 -0.94 -20.20
CA ILE A 74 9.88 -1.53 -20.14
C ILE A 74 9.12 -1.17 -18.84
N GLY A 75 9.68 -0.30 -18.02
CA GLY A 75 9.15 0.03 -16.70
C GLY A 75 10.05 0.97 -15.92
N MET A 76 9.74 1.12 -14.65
CA MET A 76 10.48 1.96 -13.72
C MET A 76 10.84 1.21 -12.44
N ILE A 77 11.88 1.69 -11.79
CA ILE A 77 12.27 1.25 -10.45
C ILE A 77 11.86 2.34 -9.48
N VAL A 78 11.05 1.97 -8.50
CA VAL A 78 10.63 2.89 -7.43
C VAL A 78 11.30 2.53 -6.13
N TYR A 79 11.58 3.53 -5.31
CA TYR A 79 12.13 3.35 -3.98
C TYR A 79 11.49 4.28 -2.96
N TYR A 80 11.45 3.83 -1.70
CA TYR A 80 10.97 4.62 -0.56
C TYR A 80 11.53 4.05 0.75
N PRO A 81 11.56 4.85 1.84
CA PRO A 81 11.97 4.36 3.16
C PRO A 81 11.12 3.17 3.62
N TYR A 82 11.77 2.18 4.21
CA TYR A 82 11.08 1.06 4.83
C TYR A 82 10.29 1.51 6.07
N PHE A 83 9.10 0.94 6.23
CA PHE A 83 8.23 1.17 7.37
C PHE A 83 7.86 -0.16 8.02
N ILE A 84 7.52 -0.12 9.30
CA ILE A 84 7.06 -1.28 10.06
C ILE A 84 5.56 -1.12 10.27
N ALA A 85 4.79 -2.08 9.77
CA ALA A 85 3.35 -2.09 9.97
C ALA A 85 2.99 -2.60 11.38
N GLN A 86 2.08 -1.90 12.05
CA GLN A 86 1.42 -2.37 13.27
C GLN A 86 0.10 -3.09 12.94
N LYS A 87 -0.65 -2.51 12.00
CA LYS A 87 -1.85 -3.10 11.43
C LYS A 87 -1.79 -2.87 9.93
N SER A 88 -2.17 -3.86 9.15
CA SER A 88 -2.33 -3.73 7.71
C SER A 88 -3.69 -4.21 7.29
N GLY A 89 -4.08 -3.89 6.07
CA GLY A 89 -5.35 -4.33 5.58
C GLY A 89 -5.60 -3.98 4.13
N THR A 90 -6.80 -4.36 3.71
CA THR A 90 -7.37 -3.96 2.43
C THR A 90 -8.52 -3.00 2.67
N LEU A 91 -8.71 -2.09 1.74
CA LEU A 91 -9.88 -1.21 1.69
C LEU A 91 -10.51 -1.38 0.32
N TYR A 92 -11.64 -2.07 0.28
CA TYR A 92 -12.42 -2.27 -0.93
C TYR A 92 -13.60 -1.31 -0.97
N VAL A 93 -13.88 -0.77 -2.15
CA VAL A 93 -14.87 0.27 -2.36
C VAL A 93 -15.61 0.03 -3.67
N ASP A 94 -16.94 -0.06 -3.62
CA ASP A 94 -17.79 -0.06 -4.81
C ASP A 94 -19.07 0.79 -4.60
N ASN A 95 -20.02 0.70 -5.53
CA ASN A 95 -21.31 1.39 -5.45
C ASN A 95 -22.17 0.95 -4.26
N SER A 96 -22.08 -0.32 -3.86
CA SER A 96 -22.95 -0.93 -2.87
C SER A 96 -22.42 -0.81 -1.45
N LYS A 97 -21.09 -0.85 -1.29
CA LYS A 97 -20.45 -0.98 0.02
C LYS A 97 -19.00 -0.47 0.06
N THR A 98 -18.52 -0.30 1.29
CA THR A 98 -17.11 -0.21 1.64
C THR A 98 -16.78 -1.42 2.51
N VAL A 99 -15.66 -2.09 2.26
CA VAL A 99 -15.18 -3.21 3.07
C VAL A 99 -13.77 -2.90 3.56
N ILE A 100 -13.59 -2.90 4.87
CA ILE A 100 -12.30 -2.78 5.53
C ILE A 100 -11.95 -4.17 6.06
N GLU A 101 -10.82 -4.72 5.61
CA GLU A 101 -10.25 -5.92 6.23
C GLU A 101 -8.94 -5.55 6.90
N ALA A 102 -8.67 -6.11 8.07
CA ALA A 102 -7.42 -5.82 8.77
C ALA A 102 -6.80 -7.07 9.41
N VAL A 103 -5.48 -7.02 9.52
CA VAL A 103 -4.61 -8.03 10.11
C VAL A 103 -3.51 -7.35 10.94
N GLY A 104 -3.00 -8.05 11.94
CA GLY A 104 -1.82 -7.62 12.69
C GLY A 104 -0.57 -7.58 11.79
N GLU A 105 0.26 -6.56 12.01
CA GLU A 105 1.57 -6.38 11.36
C GLU A 105 1.46 -6.27 9.83
N ASP A 106 2.29 -7.01 9.09
CA ASP A 106 2.38 -6.95 7.63
C ASP A 106 1.17 -7.58 6.94
N LEU A 107 0.76 -6.98 5.81
CA LEU A 107 -0.32 -7.52 4.97
C LEU A 107 -0.01 -8.94 4.45
N TRP A 108 1.26 -9.35 4.40
CA TRP A 108 1.60 -10.74 4.06
C TRP A 108 1.05 -11.76 5.05
N ASN A 109 0.70 -11.37 6.28
CA ASN A 109 0.00 -12.26 7.20
C ASN A 109 -1.38 -12.67 6.68
N TYR A 110 -2.03 -11.79 5.91
CA TYR A 110 -3.28 -12.08 5.22
C TYR A 110 -3.06 -13.14 4.12
N VAL A 111 -2.10 -12.92 3.22
CA VAL A 111 -1.86 -13.80 2.06
C VAL A 111 -1.24 -15.14 2.46
N THR A 112 -0.31 -15.12 3.41
CA THR A 112 0.51 -16.29 3.78
C THR A 112 -0.22 -17.20 4.77
N TYR A 113 -0.93 -16.62 5.73
CA TYR A 113 -1.53 -17.38 6.83
C TYR A 113 -3.06 -17.37 6.80
N ASN A 114 -3.68 -16.73 5.79
CA ASN A 114 -5.12 -16.50 5.74
C ASN A 114 -5.67 -15.92 7.06
N LYS A 115 -4.85 -15.10 7.73
CA LYS A 115 -5.19 -14.47 9.01
C LYS A 115 -5.90 -13.16 8.72
N LYS A 116 -7.12 -13.06 9.22
CA LYS A 116 -7.91 -11.84 9.23
C LYS A 116 -8.44 -11.64 10.64
N GLU A 117 -8.07 -10.51 11.23
CA GLU A 117 -8.50 -10.17 12.58
C GLU A 117 -9.93 -9.64 12.55
N VAL A 118 -10.26 -8.79 11.56
CA VAL A 118 -11.61 -8.18 11.44
C VAL A 118 -12.00 -7.89 9.99
N THR A 119 -13.29 -8.05 9.68
CA THR A 119 -14.00 -7.41 8.57
C THR A 119 -14.91 -6.32 9.11
N VAL A 120 -14.91 -5.14 8.49
CA VAL A 120 -15.96 -4.15 8.67
C VAL A 120 -16.60 -3.88 7.30
N ILE A 121 -17.88 -4.21 7.15
CA ILE A 121 -18.66 -3.99 5.94
C ILE A 121 -19.64 -2.85 6.21
N ILE A 122 -19.58 -1.82 5.36
CA ILE A 122 -20.42 -0.64 5.48
C ILE A 122 -21.25 -0.53 4.20
N GLY A 123 -22.55 -0.75 4.33
CA GLY A 123 -23.50 -0.64 3.22
C GLY A 123 -23.77 0.80 2.82
N SER A 124 -24.24 0.99 1.59
CA SER A 124 -24.72 2.29 1.08
C SER A 124 -25.90 2.88 1.88
N ASP A 125 -26.61 2.04 2.62
CA ASP A 125 -27.67 2.40 3.58
C ASP A 125 -27.12 2.76 4.98
N ASN A 126 -25.80 2.89 5.12
CA ASN A 126 -25.07 3.06 6.38
C ASN A 126 -25.23 1.88 7.37
N SER A 127 -25.69 0.70 6.91
CA SER A 127 -25.59 -0.50 7.71
C SER A 127 -24.13 -0.86 7.97
N VAL A 128 -23.81 -1.28 9.20
CA VAL A 128 -22.46 -1.71 9.57
C VAL A 128 -22.53 -3.15 10.06
N CYS A 129 -21.74 -4.01 9.44
CA CYS A 129 -21.55 -5.39 9.86
C CYS A 129 -20.06 -5.59 10.20
N VAL A 130 -19.79 -6.14 11.38
CA VAL A 130 -18.43 -6.44 11.84
C VAL A 130 -18.32 -7.94 12.07
N GLU A 131 -17.30 -8.55 11.47
CA GLU A 131 -16.99 -9.98 11.61
C GLU A 131 -15.57 -10.13 12.18
N GLY A 132 -15.38 -11.05 13.13
CA GLY A 132 -14.09 -11.25 13.79
C GLY A 132 -13.93 -10.39 15.05
N ASN A 133 -12.70 -9.99 15.35
CA ASN A 133 -12.36 -9.21 16.54
C ASN A 133 -12.77 -7.74 16.37
N CYS A 134 -13.95 -7.39 16.91
CA CYS A 134 -14.50 -6.04 16.83
C CYS A 134 -13.67 -4.97 17.58
N GLU A 135 -12.74 -5.37 18.44
CA GLU A 135 -11.83 -4.45 19.15
C GLU A 135 -10.52 -4.22 18.39
N PHE A 136 -10.28 -4.95 17.29
CA PHE A 136 -9.02 -4.85 16.55
C PHE A 136 -8.82 -3.47 15.90
N LEU A 137 -9.89 -2.88 15.35
CA LEU A 137 -9.91 -1.51 14.87
C LEU A 137 -10.78 -0.65 15.80
N ASN A 138 -10.23 0.48 16.25
CA ASN A 138 -11.03 1.43 17.02
C ASN A 138 -11.86 2.34 16.11
N GLU A 139 -12.82 3.05 16.70
CA GLU A 139 -13.74 3.92 15.96
C GLU A 139 -13.02 4.99 15.12
N LYS A 140 -11.94 5.59 15.63
CA LYS A 140 -11.17 6.61 14.89
C LYS A 140 -10.48 6.01 13.67
N GLU A 141 -9.92 4.81 13.80
CA GLU A 141 -9.28 4.10 12.69
C GLU A 141 -10.29 3.74 11.59
N ILE A 142 -11.50 3.31 11.98
CA ILE A 142 -12.59 3.03 11.03
C ILE A 142 -13.04 4.32 10.33
N GLN A 143 -13.27 5.40 11.09
CA GLN A 143 -13.66 6.70 10.54
C GLN A 143 -12.61 7.25 9.55
N GLU A 144 -11.33 7.14 9.89
CA GLU A 144 -10.23 7.56 9.02
C GLU A 144 -10.20 6.76 7.70
N LEU A 145 -10.33 5.43 7.76
CA LEU A 145 -10.39 4.59 6.57
C LEU A 145 -11.65 4.88 5.71
N CYS A 146 -12.79 5.13 6.34
CA CYS A 146 -14.03 5.53 5.65
C CYS A 146 -13.92 6.88 4.95
N LEU A 147 -13.20 7.84 5.54
CA LEU A 147 -12.91 9.13 4.93
C LEU A 147 -12.15 8.92 3.61
N TYR A 148 -11.10 8.09 3.63
CA TYR A 148 -10.32 7.77 2.43
C TYR A 148 -11.10 6.93 1.43
N ALA A 149 -11.95 6.01 1.88
CA ALA A 149 -12.87 5.28 1.01
C ALA A 149 -13.78 6.23 0.21
N SER A 150 -14.29 7.28 0.88
CA SER A 150 -15.14 8.30 0.25
C SER A 150 -14.37 9.12 -0.79
N LYS A 151 -13.10 9.46 -0.51
CA LYS A 151 -12.23 10.12 -1.50
C LYS A 151 -11.99 9.24 -2.73
N VAL A 152 -11.70 7.95 -2.51
CA VAL A 152 -11.51 6.97 -3.58
C VAL A 152 -12.76 6.84 -4.44
N LYS A 153 -13.97 6.81 -3.85
CA LYS A 153 -15.23 6.82 -4.63
C LYS A 153 -15.32 8.00 -5.57
N GLY A 154 -14.84 9.17 -5.14
CA GLY A 154 -14.78 10.38 -5.96
C GLY A 154 -13.78 10.24 -7.11
N LEU A 155 -12.55 9.81 -6.81
CA LEU A 155 -11.47 9.67 -7.78
C LEU A 155 -11.80 8.63 -8.87
N PHE A 156 -12.36 7.48 -8.49
CA PHE A 156 -12.66 6.37 -9.40
C PHE A 156 -14.13 6.30 -9.80
N ARG A 157 -14.84 7.44 -9.79
CA ARG A 157 -16.28 7.50 -10.06
C ARG A 157 -16.66 6.84 -11.37
N GLU A 158 -15.89 7.03 -12.44
CA GLU A 158 -16.19 6.44 -13.75
C GLU A 158 -16.11 4.90 -13.73
N SER A 159 -15.06 4.34 -13.12
CA SER A 159 -14.90 2.90 -12.93
C SER A 159 -16.03 2.33 -12.07
N ILE A 160 -16.31 2.97 -10.95
CA ILE A 160 -17.35 2.55 -10.01
C ILE A 160 -18.74 2.57 -10.66
N VAL A 161 -19.08 3.61 -11.44
CA VAL A 161 -20.35 3.68 -12.17
C VAL A 161 -20.49 2.55 -13.20
N LYS A 162 -19.38 2.07 -13.78
CA LYS A 162 -19.38 0.90 -14.68
C LYS A 162 -19.51 -0.43 -13.95
N GLY A 163 -19.56 -0.42 -12.61
CA GLY A 163 -19.69 -1.60 -11.76
C GLY A 163 -18.36 -2.19 -11.29
N GLU A 164 -17.24 -1.53 -11.55
CA GLU A 164 -15.92 -1.95 -11.04
C GLU A 164 -15.77 -1.60 -9.55
N GLY A 165 -14.98 -2.40 -8.85
CA GLY A 165 -14.54 -2.08 -7.49
C GLY A 165 -13.17 -1.43 -7.50
N VAL A 166 -12.82 -0.77 -6.40
CA VAL A 166 -11.45 -0.29 -6.15
C VAL A 166 -10.95 -0.94 -4.88
N LEU A 167 -9.76 -1.53 -4.95
CA LEU A 167 -9.08 -2.17 -3.84
C LEU A 167 -7.78 -1.41 -3.53
N LEU A 168 -7.60 -1.04 -2.28
CA LEU A 168 -6.38 -0.43 -1.77
C LEU A 168 -5.73 -1.34 -0.73
N GLU A 169 -4.41 -1.26 -0.63
CA GLU A 169 -3.63 -1.86 0.43
C GLU A 169 -3.07 -0.76 1.34
N TRP A 170 -3.27 -0.92 2.64
CA TRP A 170 -2.95 0.09 3.65
C TRP A 170 -2.25 -0.51 4.86
N SER A 171 -1.50 0.34 5.57
CA SER A 171 -0.92 0.03 6.88
C SER A 171 -0.98 1.23 7.81
N TYR A 172 -1.32 0.99 9.07
CA TYR A 172 -0.87 1.87 10.15
C TYR A 172 0.56 1.48 10.51
N ALA A 173 1.50 2.36 10.24
CA ALA A 173 2.92 2.06 10.26
C ALA A 173 3.73 3.07 11.06
N TYR A 174 4.98 2.71 11.31
CA TYR A 174 6.03 3.55 11.87
C TYR A 174 7.20 3.59 10.90
N ASN A 175 8.00 4.66 10.98
CA ASN A 175 9.33 4.62 10.38
C ASN A 175 10.18 3.58 11.11
N SER A 176 11.21 3.06 10.43
CA SER A 176 12.12 2.08 10.99
C SER A 176 13.50 2.67 11.24
N ASP A 177 14.16 2.29 12.33
CA ASP A 177 15.61 2.39 12.44
C ASP A 177 16.31 1.26 11.66
N LEU A 178 17.64 1.23 11.70
CA LEU A 178 18.46 0.19 11.06
C LEU A 178 18.29 -1.20 11.70
N ASN A 179 17.77 -1.29 12.92
CA ASN A 179 17.52 -2.54 13.65
C ASN A 179 16.08 -3.05 13.48
N LYS A 180 15.33 -2.49 12.53
CA LYS A 180 13.90 -2.81 12.31
C LYS A 180 13.04 -2.54 13.54
N GLN A 181 13.36 -1.48 14.29
CA GLN A 181 12.54 -0.99 15.40
C GLN A 181 11.73 0.24 14.98
N PRO A 182 10.48 0.37 15.47
CA PRO A 182 9.63 1.52 15.15
C PRO A 182 10.20 2.81 15.75
N VAL A 183 10.20 3.89 14.96
CA VAL A 183 10.66 5.22 15.33
C VAL A 183 9.61 6.26 14.97
N GLY A 184 9.38 7.20 15.90
CA GLY A 184 8.47 8.32 15.70
C GLY A 184 7.00 7.94 15.87
N ASP A 185 6.12 8.77 15.30
CA ASP A 185 4.69 8.63 15.43
C ASP A 185 4.11 7.63 14.43
N ARG A 186 3.00 6.99 14.84
CA ARG A 186 2.22 6.12 13.97
C ARG A 186 1.52 6.94 12.89
N TYR A 187 1.55 6.48 11.65
CA TYR A 187 0.85 7.09 10.52
C TYR A 187 0.11 6.05 9.69
N LEU A 188 -0.94 6.48 8.99
CA LEU A 188 -1.58 5.68 7.94
C LEU A 188 -0.80 5.85 6.63
N VAL A 189 -0.62 4.75 5.89
CA VAL A 189 -0.03 4.79 4.57
C VAL A 189 -0.71 3.81 3.61
N PHE A 190 -1.02 4.28 2.40
CA PHE A 190 -1.46 3.47 1.26
C PHE A 190 -0.28 3.20 0.34
N TYR A 191 -0.13 1.96 -0.12
CA TYR A 191 1.00 1.56 -0.96
C TYR A 191 0.62 0.74 -2.18
N GLU A 192 -0.65 0.38 -2.32
CA GLU A 192 -1.20 -0.16 -3.56
C GLU A 192 -2.65 0.30 -3.75
N ILE A 193 -3.04 0.51 -5.00
CA ILE A 193 -4.41 0.74 -5.44
C ILE A 193 -4.61 0.04 -6.78
N ARG A 194 -5.76 -0.60 -6.97
CA ARG A 194 -6.15 -1.24 -8.23
C ARG A 194 -7.67 -1.26 -8.41
N THR A 195 -8.12 -1.12 -9.65
CA THR A 195 -9.51 -1.47 -10.01
C THR A 195 -9.64 -2.98 -10.13
N VAL A 196 -10.78 -3.52 -9.68
CA VAL A 196 -11.10 -4.96 -9.63
C VAL A 196 -12.47 -5.27 -10.21
#